data_AF-A0A4Z0F5Q9-F1
#
_entry.id   AF-A0A4Z0F5Q9-F1
#
_cell.length_a   1.000
_cell.length_b   1.000
_cell.length_c   1.000
_cell.angle_alpha   90.00
_cell.angle_beta   90.00
_cell.angle_gamma   90.00
#
_symmetry.space_group_name_H-M   'P 1'
#
loop_
_entity.id
_entity.type
_entity.pdbx_description
1 polymer ?
#
loop_
_entity_poly.entity_id
_entity_poly.type
_entity_poly.pdbx_seq_one_letter_code
_entity_poly.pdbx_strand_id
1 'polypeptide(L)'
;MRWSLKPTARKSSWLQKLAEEEGRSFKTLDDRPELHKDLRWIWEAFVYLDRRRPPGFSAPCAIPPSEIKAYCDLLSVWGSEEREDLLRFIAVLDDEFLADASEKRKREEAKNKNKGKKTPPKR
;
A
#
# COMPACT_ATOMS: atom_id res chain seq x y z
N MET A 1 -11.65 8.98 -9.11
CA MET A 1 -11.52 7.69 -8.40
C MET A 1 -10.73 7.93 -7.12
N ARG A 2 -11.27 7.58 -5.95
CA ARG A 2 -10.61 7.80 -4.65
C ARG A 2 -10.10 6.44 -4.15
N TRP A 3 -8.82 6.16 -4.37
CA TRP A 3 -8.20 4.91 -3.93
C TRP A 3 -8.01 4.96 -2.40
N SER A 4 -8.28 3.85 -1.71
CA SER A 4 -8.20 3.76 -0.24
C SER A 4 -7.44 2.50 0.16
N LEU A 5 -6.23 2.68 0.70
CA LEU A 5 -5.34 1.64 1.23
C LEU A 5 -5.81 1.06 2.58
N LYS A 6 -7.13 0.92 2.79
CA LYS A 6 -7.71 0.24 3.96
C LYS A 6 -8.23 -1.17 3.63
N PRO A 7 -7.46 -2.11 3.05
CA PRO A 7 -7.86 -3.49 3.13
C PRO A 7 -7.52 -3.98 4.55
N THR A 8 -8.52 -4.09 5.42
CA THR A 8 -8.38 -4.79 6.71
C THR A 8 -8.30 -6.30 6.46
N ALA A 9 -7.29 -6.74 5.70
CA ALA A 9 -7.17 -8.09 5.16
C ALA A 9 -6.80 -9.16 6.21
N ARG A 10 -6.39 -8.77 7.43
CA ARG A 10 -6.03 -9.76 8.47
C ARG A 10 -7.21 -10.60 8.97
N LYS A 11 -8.46 -10.22 8.67
CA LYS A 11 -9.67 -10.91 9.17
C LYS A 11 -10.76 -11.11 8.10
N SER A 12 -10.45 -10.95 6.80
CA SER A 12 -11.47 -11.00 5.76
C SER A 12 -12.18 -12.36 5.66
N SER A 13 -11.44 -13.46 5.74
CA SER A 13 -12.02 -14.82 5.70
C SER A 13 -12.90 -15.13 6.91
N TRP A 14 -12.57 -14.59 8.08
CA TRP A 14 -13.38 -14.73 9.29
C TRP A 14 -14.63 -13.83 9.24
N LEU A 15 -14.50 -12.58 8.78
CA LEU A 15 -15.64 -11.66 8.61
C LEU A 15 -16.63 -12.17 7.57
N GLN A 16 -16.14 -12.82 6.51
CA GLN A 16 -16.97 -13.38 5.45
C GLN A 16 -17.80 -14.57 5.96
N LYS A 17 -17.19 -15.47 6.76
CA LYS A 17 -17.92 -16.53 7.46
C LYS A 17 -18.97 -15.98 8.43
N LEU A 18 -18.63 -14.93 9.19
CA LEU A 18 -19.56 -14.30 10.13
C LEU A 18 -20.74 -13.62 9.43
N ALA A 19 -20.50 -13.02 8.26
CA ALA A 19 -21.56 -12.41 7.45
C ALA A 19 -22.54 -13.45 6.91
N GLU A 20 -22.03 -14.63 6.54
CA GLU A 20 -22.80 -15.76 6.01
C GLU A 20 -23.60 -16.47 7.12
N GLU A 21 -23.04 -16.58 8.34
CA GLU A 21 -23.71 -17.18 9.51
C GLU A 21 -24.72 -16.24 10.20
N GLU A 22 -24.41 -14.94 10.37
CA GLU A 22 -25.28 -13.98 11.07
C GLU A 22 -26.18 -13.17 10.13
N GLY A 23 -26.02 -13.30 8.80
CA GLY A 23 -26.76 -12.50 7.82
C GLY A 23 -26.48 -10.99 7.91
N ARG A 24 -25.37 -10.58 8.53
CA ARG A 24 -24.99 -9.17 8.73
C ARG A 24 -24.00 -8.72 7.67
N SER A 25 -24.26 -7.58 7.03
CA SER A 25 -23.26 -6.94 6.17
C SER A 25 -22.26 -6.13 7.01
N PHE A 26 -20.98 -6.29 6.69
CA PHE A 26 -19.93 -5.47 7.27
C PHE A 26 -19.46 -4.45 6.24
N LYS A 27 -19.53 -3.16 6.59
CA LYS A 27 -19.03 -2.07 5.73
C LYS A 27 -17.61 -2.29 5.21
N THR A 28 -16.77 -2.98 5.98
CA THR A 28 -15.39 -3.32 5.62
C THR A 28 -15.27 -4.32 4.45
N LEU A 29 -16.27 -5.19 4.26
CA LEU A 29 -16.35 -6.11 3.12
C LEU A 29 -16.89 -5.38 1.88
N ASP A 30 -17.88 -4.50 2.07
CA ASP A 30 -18.49 -3.72 0.99
C ASP A 30 -17.55 -2.65 0.42
N ASP A 31 -16.72 -2.01 1.27
CA ASP A 31 -15.73 -1.00 0.85
C ASP A 31 -14.44 -1.62 0.24
N ARG A 32 -14.44 -2.92 -0.10
CA ARG A 32 -13.26 -3.57 -0.66
C ARG A 32 -13.00 -3.05 -2.08
N PRO A 33 -11.83 -2.46 -2.35
CA PRO A 33 -11.52 -2.02 -3.71
C PRO A 33 -11.40 -3.23 -4.64
N GLU A 34 -12.15 -3.21 -5.73
CA GLU A 34 -12.01 -4.16 -6.82
C GLU A 34 -10.87 -3.72 -7.75
N LEU A 35 -9.96 -4.65 -8.06
CA LEU A 35 -8.88 -4.41 -9.00
C LEU A 35 -9.32 -4.84 -10.39
N HIS A 36 -9.26 -3.91 -11.35
CA HIS A 36 -9.54 -4.24 -12.76
C HIS A 36 -8.58 -5.30 -13.27
N LYS A 37 -9.07 -6.28 -14.03
CA LYS A 37 -8.28 -7.44 -14.48
C LYS A 37 -7.02 -7.01 -15.23
N ASP A 38 -7.14 -6.00 -16.08
CA ASP A 38 -6.02 -5.49 -16.89
C ASP A 38 -4.96 -4.76 -16.08
N LEU A 39 -5.27 -4.32 -14.86
CA LEU A 39 -4.32 -3.67 -13.94
C LEU A 39 -3.68 -4.67 -12.97
N ARG A 40 -4.02 -5.95 -13.05
CA ARG A 40 -3.50 -6.98 -12.13
C ARG A 40 -1.99 -7.09 -12.22
N TRP A 41 -1.44 -7.14 -13.42
CA TRP A 41 0.00 -7.30 -13.63
C TRP A 41 0.79 -6.10 -13.09
N ILE A 42 0.25 -4.88 -13.24
CA ILE A 42 0.82 -3.65 -12.67
C ILE A 42 0.83 -3.71 -11.15
N TRP A 43 -0.29 -4.15 -10.55
CA TRP A 43 -0.38 -4.30 -9.10
C TRP A 43 0.62 -5.33 -8.57
N GLU A 44 0.78 -6.47 -9.25
CA GLU A 44 1.76 -7.49 -8.92
C GLU A 44 3.19 -6.95 -9.04
N ALA A 45 3.49 -6.17 -10.09
CA ALA A 45 4.76 -5.48 -10.25
C ALA A 45 5.04 -4.50 -9.10
N PHE A 46 4.05 -3.68 -8.74
CA PHE A 46 4.16 -2.77 -7.60
C PHE A 46 4.46 -3.51 -6.31
N VAL A 47 3.72 -4.57 -5.98
CA VAL A 47 3.97 -5.39 -4.77
C VAL A 47 5.35 -6.02 -4.78
N TYR A 48 5.85 -6.43 -5.94
CA TYR A 48 7.21 -6.96 -6.08
C TYR A 48 8.27 -5.89 -5.82
N LEU A 49 8.11 -4.71 -6.40
CA LEU A 49 9.06 -3.60 -6.31
C LEU A 49 9.04 -2.92 -4.93
N ASP A 50 7.88 -2.81 -4.31
CA ASP A 50 7.68 -2.23 -2.97
C ASP A 50 8.57 -2.91 -1.92
N ARG A 51 8.74 -4.23 -2.03
CA ARG A 51 9.59 -5.04 -1.14
C ARG A 51 11.09 -4.83 -1.35
N ARG A 52 11.48 -4.17 -2.44
CA ARG A 52 12.86 -3.94 -2.87
C ARG A 52 13.27 -2.47 -2.81
N ARG A 53 12.42 -1.63 -2.21
CA ARG A 53 12.75 -0.22 -2.01
C ARG A 53 14.08 -0.07 -1.27
N PRO A 54 14.89 0.93 -1.65
CA PRO A 54 16.06 1.30 -0.87
C PRO A 54 15.66 1.59 0.59
N PRO A 55 16.46 1.17 1.57
CA PRO A 55 16.21 1.51 2.95
C PRO A 55 16.29 3.04 3.11
N GLY A 56 15.20 3.64 3.57
CA GLY A 56 15.15 5.06 3.94
C GLY A 56 15.47 5.26 5.41
N PHE A 57 16.08 6.40 5.75
CA PHE A 57 16.47 6.72 7.13
C PHE A 57 15.28 6.76 8.12
N SER A 58 14.11 7.19 7.65
CA SER A 58 12.98 7.50 8.54
C SER A 58 11.60 7.30 7.90
N ALA A 59 11.56 7.07 6.58
CA ALA A 59 10.35 6.80 5.82
C ALA A 59 10.73 5.95 4.59
N PRO A 60 9.78 5.21 3.99
CA PRO A 60 10.01 4.54 2.72
C PRO A 60 10.47 5.53 1.65
N CYS A 61 11.45 5.15 0.85
CA CYS A 61 11.87 5.91 -0.34
C CYS A 61 11.02 5.52 -1.54
N ALA A 62 10.92 6.42 -2.52
CA ALA A 62 10.30 6.14 -3.82
C ALA A 62 10.99 4.96 -4.53
N ILE A 63 10.22 4.21 -5.32
CA ILE A 63 10.73 3.14 -6.17
C ILE A 63 11.58 3.78 -7.27
N PRO A 64 12.89 3.48 -7.35
CA PRO A 64 13.73 4.06 -8.38
C PRO A 64 13.32 3.56 -9.79
N PRO A 65 13.36 4.41 -10.82
CA PRO A 65 13.15 3.97 -12.21
C PRO A 65 14.12 2.87 -12.64
N SER A 66 15.31 2.80 -12.04
CA SER A 66 16.27 1.72 -12.28
C SER A 66 15.76 0.35 -11.81
N GLU A 67 15.01 0.28 -10.72
CA GLU A 67 14.39 -0.97 -10.24
C GLU A 67 13.23 -1.37 -11.15
N ILE A 68 12.45 -0.41 -11.65
CA ILE A 68 11.39 -0.65 -12.63
C ILE A 68 11.99 -1.21 -13.92
N LYS A 69 13.08 -0.61 -14.40
CA LYS A 69 13.81 -1.11 -15.56
C LYS A 69 14.34 -2.52 -15.32
N ALA A 70 14.98 -2.78 -14.18
CA ALA A 70 15.48 -4.10 -13.83
C ALA A 70 14.36 -5.16 -13.78
N TYR A 71 13.17 -4.79 -13.27
CA TYR A 71 12.00 -5.65 -13.29
C TYR A 71 11.54 -5.99 -14.72
N CYS A 72 11.46 -4.99 -15.60
CA CYS A 72 11.13 -5.21 -17.01
C CYS A 72 12.14 -6.15 -17.69
N ASP A 73 13.44 -5.96 -17.43
CA ASP A 73 14.50 -6.75 -18.02
C ASP A 73 14.47 -8.21 -17.49
N LEU A 74 14.20 -8.42 -16.19
CA LEU A 74 14.08 -9.75 -15.57
C LEU A 74 12.88 -10.56 -16.09
N LEU A 75 11.75 -9.90 -16.33
CA LEU A 75 10.53 -10.56 -16.79
C LEU A 75 10.34 -10.52 -18.30
N SER A 76 11.36 -10.06 -19.05
CA SER A 76 11.30 -9.96 -20.50
C SER A 76 10.11 -9.14 -21.01
N VAL A 77 9.76 -8.08 -20.27
CA VAL A 77 8.77 -7.09 -20.71
C VAL A 77 9.51 -6.16 -21.66
N TRP A 78 9.39 -6.37 -22.98
CA TRP A 78 10.15 -5.64 -24.01
C TRP A 78 9.31 -4.64 -24.81
N GLY A 79 7.99 -4.75 -24.78
CA GLY A 79 7.14 -3.81 -25.50
C GLY A 79 7.20 -2.41 -24.88
N SER A 80 7.30 -1.40 -25.74
CA SER A 80 7.47 -0.02 -25.33
C SER A 80 6.24 0.52 -24.61
N GLU A 81 5.05 0.10 -25.05
CA GLU A 81 3.77 0.51 -24.47
C GLU A 81 3.60 -0.06 -23.07
N GLU A 82 3.86 -1.37 -22.87
CA GLU A 82 3.77 -1.96 -21.53
C GLU A 82 4.80 -1.37 -20.56
N ARG A 83 6.00 -1.02 -21.04
CA ARG A 83 7.01 -0.35 -20.22
C ARG A 83 6.57 1.05 -19.79
N GLU A 84 5.99 1.82 -20.71
CA GLU A 84 5.50 3.16 -20.44
C GLU A 84 4.32 3.13 -19.47
N ASP A 85 3.36 2.23 -19.70
CA ASP A 85 2.25 2.00 -18.78
C ASP A 85 2.74 1.59 -17.40
N LEU A 86 3.66 0.62 -17.31
CA LEU A 86 4.20 0.18 -16.03
C LEU A 86 4.85 1.33 -15.28
N LEU A 87 5.70 2.13 -15.96
CA LEU A 87 6.36 3.27 -15.35
C LEU A 87 5.34 4.29 -14.83
N ARG A 88 4.35 4.63 -15.66
CA ARG A 88 3.32 5.61 -15.33
C ARG A 88 2.46 5.17 -14.16
N PHE A 89 1.95 3.94 -14.21
CA PHE A 89 1.07 3.43 -13.16
C PHE A 89 1.83 3.18 -11.85
N ILE A 90 3.05 2.65 -11.89
CA ILE A 90 3.87 2.49 -10.67
C ILE A 90 4.12 3.85 -10.02
N ALA A 91 4.46 4.89 -10.79
CA ALA A 91 4.69 6.22 -10.22
C ALA A 91 3.47 6.73 -9.45
N VAL A 92 2.27 6.60 -10.03
CA VAL A 92 1.01 7.02 -9.38
C VAL A 92 0.71 6.18 -8.13
N LEU A 93 0.90 4.86 -8.20
CA LEU A 93 0.70 3.98 -7.05
C LEU A 93 1.69 4.31 -5.93
N ASP A 94 2.92 4.62 -6.29
CA ASP A 94 4.00 4.93 -5.37
C ASP A 94 3.75 6.25 -4.64
N ASP A 95 3.37 7.30 -5.37
CA ASP A 95 3.04 8.60 -4.80
C ASP A 95 1.92 8.48 -3.74
N GLU A 96 0.84 7.75 -4.06
CA GLU A 96 -0.27 7.54 -3.12
C GLU A 96 0.18 6.73 -1.90
N PHE A 97 1.02 5.71 -2.10
CA PHE A 97 1.58 4.91 -1.00
C PHE A 97 2.45 5.76 -0.06
N LEU A 98 3.34 6.58 -0.62
CA LEU A 98 4.21 7.48 0.15
C LEU A 98 3.40 8.54 0.90
N ALA A 99 2.36 9.09 0.28
CA ALA A 99 1.44 10.01 0.92
C ALA A 99 0.77 9.36 2.14
N ASP A 100 0.19 8.16 2.00
CA ASP A 100 -0.44 7.43 3.10
C ASP A 100 0.57 7.03 4.20
N ALA A 101 1.78 6.60 3.83
CA ALA A 101 2.84 6.28 4.78
C ALA A 101 3.25 7.52 5.61
N SER A 102 3.37 8.69 4.96
CA SER A 102 3.69 9.95 5.63
C SER A 102 2.59 10.35 6.63
N GLU A 103 1.32 10.21 6.25
CA GLU A 103 0.18 10.55 7.10
C GLU A 103 0.05 9.60 8.29
N LYS A 104 0.27 8.30 8.09
CA LYS A 104 0.33 7.31 9.18
C LYS A 104 1.39 7.69 10.21
N ARG A 105 2.59 8.06 9.75
CA ARG A 105 3.68 8.47 10.64
C ARG A 105 3.33 9.73 11.43
N LYS A 106 2.80 10.77 10.79
CA LYS A 106 2.36 12.00 11.48
C LYS A 106 1.35 11.69 12.59
N ARG A 107 0.41 10.77 12.34
CA ARG A 107 -0.57 10.32 13.33
C ARG A 107 0.07 9.57 14.49
N GLU A 108 1.08 8.74 14.24
CA GLU A 108 1.80 8.02 15.29
C GLU A 108 2.66 8.95 16.15
N GLU A 109 3.36 9.88 15.53
CA GLU A 109 4.14 10.91 16.24
C GLU A 109 3.25 11.77 17.14
N ALA A 110 2.07 12.19 16.65
CA ALA A 110 1.08 12.91 17.44
C ALA A 110 0.59 12.10 18.65
N LYS A 111 0.32 10.80 18.46
CA LYS A 111 -0.05 9.90 19.57
C LYS A 111 1.07 9.75 20.59
N ASN A 112 2.33 9.66 20.14
CA ASN A 112 3.47 9.45 21.02
C ASN A 112 3.77 10.69 21.87
N LYS A 113 3.70 11.89 21.27
CA LYS A 113 3.81 13.17 22.02
C LYS A 113 2.77 13.31 23.13
N ASN A 114 1.56 12.77 22.91
CA ASN A 114 0.48 12.83 23.91
C ASN A 114 0.66 11.81 25.06
N LYS A 115 1.40 10.71 24.83
CA LYS A 115 1.74 9.72 25.87
C LYS A 115 2.89 10.20 26.76
N GLY A 116 3.92 10.83 26.18
CA GLY A 116 5.09 11.33 26.92
C GLY A 116 4.77 12.43 27.94
N LYS A 117 3.67 13.17 27.77
CA LYS A 117 3.21 14.20 28.72
C LYS A 117 2.50 13.66 29.96
N LYS A 118 2.17 12.36 30.04
CA LYS A 118 1.30 11.80 31.10
C LYS A 118 2.03 11.11 32.26
N THR A 119 3.36 11.04 32.26
CA THR A 119 4.12 10.37 33.33
C THR A 119 5.05 11.37 34.02
N PRO A 120 4.70 11.89 35.22
CA PRO A 120 5.66 12.64 36.03
C PRO A 120 6.75 11.68 36.55
N PRO A 121 8.02 12.13 36.66
CA PRO A 121 9.08 11.31 37.20
C PRO A 121 8.80 11.00 38.68
N LYS A 122 8.82 9.71 39.05
CA LYS A 122 8.86 9.30 40.46
C LYS A 122 10.19 9.77 41.04
N ARG A 123 10.13 10.73 41.97
CA ARG A 123 11.22 11.09 42.87
C ARG A 123 11.39 10.01 43.94
#